data_AF-A0A383CH80-F1
#
_entry.id   AF-A0A383CH80-F1
#
_cell.length_a   1.000
_cell.length_b   1.000
_cell.length_c   1.000
_cell.angle_alpha   90.00
_cell.angle_beta   90.00
_cell.angle_gamma   90.00
#
_symmetry.space_group_name_H-M   'P 1'
#
loop_
_entity.id
_entity.type
_entity.pdbx_description
1 polymer ?
#
loop_
_entity_poly.entity_id
_entity_poly.type
_entity_poly.pdbx_seq_one_letter_code
_entity_poly.pdbx_strand_id
1 'polypeptide(L)'
;MLGRWQPWHDGHIELFKRALQKTGQVCIMYRDVAGADAGVEGQADNPFDFEDVKQNIIKGLSKHGYKEGKEYIVIKVPNVVDISYGRGVGYSFTEHDLG
;
A
#
# COMPACT_ATOMS: atom_id res chain seq x y z
N MET A 1 -3.37 -0.84 -4.46
CA MET A 1 -2.93 0.21 -3.52
C MET A 1 -1.42 0.28 -3.55
N LEU A 2 -0.81 1.48 -3.61
CA LEU A 2 0.64 1.68 -3.58
C LEU A 2 0.97 2.72 -2.50
N GLY A 3 1.93 2.44 -1.62
CA GLY A 3 2.28 3.35 -0.53
C GLY A 3 3.52 2.89 0.25
N ARG A 4 3.93 3.69 1.24
CA ARG A 4 4.98 3.29 2.20
C ARG A 4 4.39 2.45 3.34
N TRP A 5 3.17 2.77 3.76
CA TRP A 5 2.42 2.07 4.80
C TRP A 5 3.14 2.03 6.15
N GLN A 6 3.90 3.07 6.48
CA GLN A 6 4.64 3.22 7.73
C GLN A 6 4.11 4.41 8.54
N PRO A 7 3.42 4.20 9.68
CA PRO A 7 2.85 2.93 10.15
C PRO A 7 1.58 2.53 9.38
N TRP A 8 1.21 1.25 9.45
CA TRP A 8 -0.11 0.79 9.01
C TRP A 8 -1.17 1.14 10.07
N HIS A 9 -2.25 1.82 9.68
CA HIS A 9 -3.26 2.37 10.59
C HIS A 9 -4.67 2.29 9.98
N ASP A 10 -5.69 2.72 10.74
CA ASP A 10 -7.11 2.55 10.39
C ASP A 10 -7.51 3.20 9.06
N GLY A 11 -6.98 4.39 8.75
CA GLY A 11 -7.18 5.02 7.44
C GLY A 11 -6.78 4.12 6.25
N HIS A 12 -5.68 3.36 6.37
CA HIS A 12 -5.26 2.42 5.33
C HIS A 12 -6.20 1.20 5.22
N ILE A 13 -6.80 0.78 6.34
CA ILE A 13 -7.79 -0.30 6.38
C ILE A 13 -9.08 0.14 5.66
N GLU A 14 -9.54 1.37 5.89
CA GLU A 14 -10.72 1.90 5.20
C GLU A 14 -10.47 2.08 3.69
N LEU A 15 -9.28 2.55 3.30
CA LEU A 15 -8.87 2.57 1.89
C LEU A 15 -8.91 1.16 1.27
N PHE A 16 -8.39 0.17 1.98
CA PHE A 16 -8.44 -1.23 1.55
C PHE A 16 -9.89 -1.72 1.34
N LYS A 17 -10.78 -1.47 2.30
CA LYS A 17 -12.19 -1.89 2.19
C LYS A 17 -12.89 -1.27 0.98
N ARG A 18 -12.66 0.03 0.72
CA ARG A 18 -13.19 0.72 -0.46
C ARG A 18 -12.64 0.13 -1.76
N ALA A 19 -11.34 -0.13 -1.81
CA ALA A 19 -10.73 -0.78 -2.97
C ALA A 19 -11.31 -2.19 -3.20
N LEU A 20 -11.38 -3.01 -2.15
CA LEU A 20 -11.89 -4.38 -2.19
C LEU A 20 -13.36 -4.42 -2.65
N GLN A 21 -14.20 -3.52 -2.15
CA GLN A 21 -15.61 -3.44 -2.56
C GLN A 21 -15.75 -3.16 -4.07
N LYS A 22 -14.85 -2.36 -4.64
CA LYS A 22 -14.88 -1.99 -6.07
C LYS A 22 -14.31 -3.10 -6.97
N THR A 23 -13.28 -3.81 -6.52
CA THR A 23 -12.48 -4.70 -7.39
C THR A 23 -12.57 -6.18 -7.04
N GLY A 24 -13.12 -6.56 -5.89
CA GLY A 24 -13.21 -7.94 -5.41
C GLY A 24 -11.90 -8.51 -4.86
N GLN A 25 -10.75 -8.00 -5.32
CA GLN A 25 -9.41 -8.31 -4.79
C GLN A 25 -8.50 -7.09 -4.84
N VAL A 26 -7.50 -7.02 -3.95
CA VAL A 26 -6.57 -5.89 -3.88
C VAL A 26 -5.11 -6.36 -3.88
N CYS A 27 -4.31 -5.80 -4.78
CA CYS A 27 -2.85 -5.85 -4.66
C CYS A 27 -2.36 -4.67 -3.83
N ILE A 28 -1.76 -4.94 -2.67
CA ILE A 28 -1.14 -3.94 -1.79
C ILE A 28 0.36 -3.93 -2.05
N MET A 29 0.83 -2.92 -2.76
CA MET A 29 2.24 -2.71 -3.05
C MET A 29 2.84 -1.79 -2.00
N TYR A 30 3.92 -2.22 -1.36
CA TYR A 30 4.66 -1.41 -0.40
C TYR A 30 6.04 -1.07 -0.96
N ARG A 31 6.40 0.21 -0.91
CA ARG A 31 7.66 0.71 -1.47
C ARG A 31 8.84 0.41 -0.56
N ASP A 32 9.92 -0.06 -1.16
CA ASP A 32 11.24 -0.10 -0.56
C ASP A 32 11.84 1.31 -0.53
N VAL A 33 11.85 1.92 0.64
CA VAL A 33 12.40 3.26 0.89
C VAL A 33 13.55 3.25 1.90
N ALA A 34 14.14 2.07 2.18
CA ALA A 34 15.24 1.98 3.13
C ALA A 34 16.50 2.68 2.57
N GLY A 35 17.05 3.65 3.31
CA GLY A 35 18.30 4.32 2.96
C GLY A 35 18.22 5.34 1.82
N ALA A 36 17.04 5.64 1.29
CA ALA A 36 16.84 6.68 0.27
C ALA A 36 15.90 7.76 0.81
N ASP A 37 16.30 9.03 0.65
CA ASP A 37 15.42 10.16 0.88
C ASP A 37 14.23 10.01 -0.08
N ALA A 38 13.05 9.81 0.47
CA ALA A 38 11.91 9.32 -0.30
C ALA A 38 11.21 10.47 -1.08
N GLY A 39 12.01 11.47 -1.46
CA GLY A 39 11.68 12.60 -2.33
C GLY A 39 10.75 13.63 -1.71
N VAL A 40 10.52 13.57 -0.39
CA VAL A 40 9.59 14.44 0.32
C VAL A 40 10.29 14.95 1.59
N GLU A 41 10.59 16.25 1.62
CA GLU A 41 11.13 16.91 2.81
C GLU A 41 10.29 16.55 4.05
N GLY A 42 10.93 16.09 5.12
CA GLY A 42 10.26 15.72 6.37
C GLY A 42 9.71 14.29 6.43
N GLN A 43 9.94 13.44 5.42
CA GLN A 43 9.57 12.01 5.48
C GLN A 43 10.78 11.06 5.42
N ALA A 44 11.80 11.37 6.22
CA ALA A 44 12.98 10.53 6.43
C ALA A 44 12.75 9.39 7.44
N ASP A 45 11.63 9.40 8.17
CA ASP A 45 11.32 8.40 9.18
C ASP A 45 10.70 7.16 8.54
N ASN A 46 11.56 6.22 8.13
CA ASN A 46 11.18 4.85 7.79
C ASN A 46 11.65 3.92 8.92
N PRO A 47 10.98 3.90 10.08
CA PRO A 47 11.47 3.20 11.27
C PRO A 47 11.33 1.68 11.20
N PHE A 48 10.59 1.15 10.21
CA PHE A 48 10.31 -0.28 10.10
C PHE A 48 11.02 -0.93 8.93
N ASP A 49 11.59 -2.11 9.18
CA ASP A 49 12.13 -2.98 8.14
C ASP A 49 11.01 -3.57 7.28
N PHE A 50 11.37 -4.04 6.07
CA PHE A 50 10.39 -4.52 5.08
C PHE A 50 9.45 -5.60 5.59
N GLU A 51 9.95 -6.49 6.43
CA GLU A 51 9.16 -7.59 6.98
C GLU A 51 8.11 -7.05 7.96
N ASP A 52 8.44 -6.06 8.76
CA ASP A 52 7.51 -5.45 9.72
C ASP A 52 6.33 -4.78 9.02
N VAL A 53 6.57 -4.07 7.91
CA VAL A 53 5.49 -3.46 7.11
C VAL A 53 4.52 -4.52 6.61
N LYS A 54 5.03 -5.59 6.00
CA LYS A 54 4.19 -6.70 5.51
C LYS A 54 3.40 -7.33 6.66
N GLN A 55 4.06 -7.65 7.77
CA GLN A 55 3.41 -8.25 8.94
C GLN A 55 2.35 -7.33 9.54
N ASN A 56 2.58 -6.02 9.59
CA ASN A 56 1.62 -5.05 10.10
C ASN A 56 0.37 -4.95 9.22
N ILE A 57 0.52 -4.99 7.89
CA ILE A 57 -0.61 -5.04 6.95
C ILE A 57 -1.43 -6.32 7.19
N ILE A 58 -0.77 -7.49 7.23
CA ILE A 58 -1.43 -8.79 7.40
C ILE A 58 -2.16 -8.85 8.76
N LYS A 59 -1.49 -8.44 9.84
CA LYS A 59 -2.09 -8.39 11.18
C LYS A 59 -3.25 -7.40 11.25
N GLY A 60 -3.12 -6.24 10.62
CA GLY A 60 -4.17 -5.23 10.56
C GLY A 60 -5.42 -5.76 9.86
N LEU A 61 -5.26 -6.33 8.67
CA LEU A 61 -6.38 -6.84 7.88
C LEU A 61 -7.00 -8.14 8.43
N SER A 62 -6.20 -9.01 9.06
CA SER A 62 -6.71 -10.24 9.67
C SER A 62 -7.63 -9.98 10.86
N LYS A 63 -7.44 -8.88 11.61
CA LYS A 63 -8.39 -8.41 12.65
C LYS A 63 -9.79 -8.11 12.10
N HIS A 64 -9.90 -7.83 10.79
CA HIS A 64 -11.17 -7.60 10.11
C HIS A 64 -11.64 -8.82 9.29
N GLY A 65 -10.99 -9.98 9.44
CA GLY A 65 -11.39 -11.24 8.81
C GLY A 65 -10.88 -11.45 7.38
N TYR A 66 -10.03 -10.55 6.86
CA TYR A 66 -9.44 -10.69 5.53
C TYR A 66 -8.19 -11.58 5.56
N LYS A 67 -7.99 -12.36 4.50
CA LYS A 67 -6.87 -13.30 4.37
C LYS A 67 -6.02 -12.97 3.14
N GLU A 68 -4.71 -12.91 3.34
CA GLU A 68 -3.75 -12.85 2.24
C GLU A 68 -3.89 -14.11 1.37
N GLY A 69 -3.79 -13.94 0.05
CA GLY A 69 -4.04 -14.98 -0.94
C GLY A 69 -5.52 -15.19 -1.29
N LYS A 70 -6.46 -14.54 -0.59
CA LYS A 70 -7.89 -14.58 -0.90
C LYS A 70 -8.41 -13.22 -1.33
N GLU A 71 -8.54 -12.29 -0.38
CA GLU A 71 -9.02 -10.93 -0.68
C GLU A 71 -7.88 -10.00 -1.13
N TYR A 72 -6.63 -10.31 -0.79
CA TYR A 72 -5.50 -9.46 -1.12
C TYR A 72 -4.17 -10.20 -1.22
N ILE A 73 -3.20 -9.54 -1.82
CA ILE A 73 -1.78 -9.93 -1.80
C ILE A 73 -0.94 -8.72 -1.38
N VAL A 74 0.20 -8.97 -0.72
CA VAL A 74 1.15 -7.92 -0.31
C VAL A 74 2.48 -8.12 -1.03
N ILE A 75 2.88 -7.13 -1.84
CA ILE A 75 4.07 -7.22 -2.70
C ILE A 75 5.02 -6.08 -2.38
N LYS A 76 6.30 -6.41 -2.12
CA LYS A 76 7.38 -5.44 -2.06
C LYS A 76 7.68 -4.94 -3.46
N VAL A 77 7.75 -3.62 -3.63
CA VAL A 77 8.20 -2.99 -4.88
C VAL A 77 9.36 -2.04 -4.60
N PRO A 78 10.22 -1.73 -5.58
CA PRO A 78 11.23 -0.68 -5.45
C PRO A 78 10.62 0.68 -5.08
N ASN A 79 11.46 1.69 -4.85
CA ASN A 79 10.97 3.06 -4.70
C ASN A 79 10.34 3.55 -6.01
N VAL A 80 9.02 3.42 -6.13
CA VAL A 80 8.23 3.93 -7.26
C VAL A 80 7.94 5.41 -7.03
N VAL A 81 8.56 6.26 -7.85
CA VAL A 81 8.38 7.73 -7.83
C VAL A 81 7.64 8.27 -9.06
N ASP A 82 7.52 7.47 -10.11
CA ASP A 82 6.76 7.76 -11.33
C ASP A 82 6.06 6.49 -11.83
N ILE A 83 4.87 6.65 -12.44
CA ILE A 83 4.19 5.56 -13.15
C ILE A 83 3.79 6.04 -14.54
N SER A 84 4.60 5.66 -15.52
CA SER A 84 4.35 5.91 -16.94
C SER A 84 3.46 4.84 -17.57
N TYR A 85 2.48 5.24 -18.38
CA TYR A 85 1.51 4.31 -19.00
C TYR A 85 1.09 4.73 -20.41
N GLY A 86 0.74 3.74 -21.25
CA GLY A 86 0.37 3.95 -22.66
C GLY A 86 -1.13 4.15 -22.90
N ARG A 87 -1.52 4.26 -24.18
CA ARG A 87 -2.93 4.35 -24.58
C ARG A 87 -3.65 3.03 -24.30
N GLY A 88 -4.83 3.09 -23.65
CA GLY A 88 -5.70 1.92 -23.48
C GLY A 88 -5.30 0.94 -22.37
N VAL A 89 -4.61 1.41 -21.32
CA VAL A 89 -4.03 0.55 -20.27
C VAL A 89 -5.04 -0.13 -19.34
N GLY A 90 -6.32 0.20 -19.43
CA GLY A 90 -7.38 -0.49 -18.70
C GLY A 90 -7.41 -0.24 -17.19
N TYR A 91 -6.63 0.74 -16.69
CA TYR A 91 -6.67 1.18 -15.29
C TYR A 91 -6.74 2.70 -15.17
N SER A 92 -7.22 3.17 -14.02
CA SER A 92 -7.28 4.58 -13.63
C SER A 92 -6.53 4.79 -12.33
N PHE A 93 -6.00 6.00 -12.13
CA PHE A 93 -5.57 6.46 -10.81
C PHE A 93 -6.75 7.10 -10.08
N THR A 94 -6.90 6.80 -8.80
CA THR A 94 -7.89 7.42 -7.94
C THR A 94 -7.21 7.74 -6.63
N GLU A 95 -7.18 9.04 -6.31
CA GLU A 95 -6.76 9.52 -5.01
C GLU A 95 -7.94 9.44 -4.04
N HIS A 96 -7.67 8.99 -2.82
CA HIS A 96 -8.63 9.00 -1.74
C HIS A 96 -8.05 9.88 -0.64
N ASP A 97 -8.72 10.99 -0.37
CA ASP A 97 -8.46 11.79 0.82
C ASP A 97 -8.91 10.99 2.05
N LEU A 98 -7.97 10.77 2.97
CA LEU A 98 -8.19 10.01 4.20
C LEU A 98 -8.18 10.91 5.45
N GLY A 99 -8.07 12.23 5.29
CA GLY A 99 -7.93 13.22 6.37
C GLY A 99 -6.49 13.58 6.66
#